data_AF-A0A7G1KF90-F1
#
_entry.id   AF-A0A7G1KF90-F1
#
_cell.length_a   1.000
_cell.length_b   1.000
_cell.length_c   1.000
_cell.angle_alpha   90.00
_cell.angle_beta   90.00
_cell.angle_gamma   90.00
#
_symmetry.space_group_name_H-M   'P 1'
#
loop_
_entity.id
_entity.type
_entity.pdbx_description
1 polymer ?
#
loop_
_entity_poly.entity_id
_entity_poly.type
_entity_poly.pdbx_seq_one_letter_code
_entity_poly.pdbx_strand_id
1 'polypeptide(L)'
;MEHPDRPPAPTVIDVGVERERIAALEQIRRRLESELDKADAGCGYAAMAAQLRDTINAIADARNRIYETLLGDEPEPPDPG
;
A
#
# COMPACT_ATOMS: atom_id res chain seq x y z
N MET A 1 -42.38 -16.13 -4.95
CA MET A 1 -41.86 -14.77 -4.67
C MET A 1 -40.48 -14.96 -4.08
N GLU A 2 -39.47 -14.58 -4.84
CA GLU A 2 -38.04 -14.79 -4.54
C GLU A 2 -37.61 -13.93 -3.36
N HIS A 3 -36.77 -14.49 -2.48
CA HIS A 3 -36.17 -13.79 -1.35
C HIS A 3 -35.26 -12.65 -1.85
N PRO A 4 -35.29 -11.46 -1.23
CA PRO A 4 -34.45 -10.35 -1.64
C PRO A 4 -32.97 -10.65 -1.34
N ASP A 5 -32.13 -10.36 -2.34
CA ASP A 5 -30.67 -10.20 -2.32
C ASP A 5 -29.98 -10.45 -0.98
N ARG A 6 -29.37 -11.63 -0.88
CA ARG A 6 -28.32 -11.87 0.12
C ARG A 6 -27.20 -10.86 -0.14
N PRO A 7 -26.71 -10.11 0.87
CA PRO A 7 -25.58 -9.21 0.68
C PRO A 7 -24.38 -9.98 0.10
N PRO A 8 -23.56 -9.36 -0.77
CA PRO A 8 -22.36 -10.01 -1.30
C PRO A 8 -21.52 -10.50 -0.13
N ALA A 9 -20.99 -11.71 -0.27
CA ALA A 9 -20.15 -12.31 0.77
C ALA A 9 -19.01 -11.33 1.12
N PRO A 10 -18.64 -11.21 2.42
CA PRO A 10 -17.50 -10.39 2.80
C PRO A 10 -16.29 -10.86 2.01
N THR A 11 -15.65 -9.93 1.30
CA THR A 11 -14.40 -10.17 0.57
C THR A 11 -13.38 -10.62 1.61
N VAL A 12 -13.09 -11.91 1.69
CA VAL A 12 -12.07 -12.42 2.60
C VAL A 12 -10.73 -11.86 2.14
N ILE A 13 -10.21 -10.89 2.87
CA ILE A 13 -8.88 -10.33 2.62
C ILE A 13 -7.86 -11.37 3.09
N ASP A 14 -7.13 -11.96 2.15
CA ASP A 14 -6.02 -12.85 2.47
C ASP A 14 -4.85 -11.99 3.01
N VAL A 15 -4.73 -11.97 4.33
CA VAL A 15 -3.69 -11.25 5.06
C VAL A 15 -2.27 -11.70 4.65
N GLY A 16 -2.10 -12.96 4.19
CA GLY A 16 -0.84 -13.47 3.66
C GLY A 16 -0.46 -12.80 2.35
N VAL A 17 -1.41 -12.71 1.42
CA VAL A 17 -1.22 -12.04 0.12
C VAL A 17 -0.94 -10.54 0.31
N GLU A 18 -1.64 -9.87 1.22
CA GLU A 18 -1.40 -8.44 1.48
C GLU A 18 -0.02 -8.20 2.15
N ARG A 19 0.47 -9.12 2.99
CA ARG A 19 1.83 -9.07 3.53
C ARG A 19 2.90 -9.25 2.45
N GLU A 20 2.71 -10.17 1.51
CA GLU A 20 3.60 -10.33 0.36
C GLU A 20 3.61 -9.08 -0.53
N ARG A 21 2.44 -8.48 -0.74
CA ARG A 21 2.29 -7.23 -1.48
C ARG A 21 3.04 -6.07 -0.81
N ILE A 22 2.94 -5.94 0.52
CA ILE A 22 3.73 -4.98 1.29
C ILE A 22 5.24 -5.23 1.11
N ALA A 23 5.70 -6.48 1.22
CA ALA A 23 7.11 -6.82 1.07
C ALA A 23 7.66 -6.49 -0.33
N ALA A 24 6.87 -6.76 -1.38
CA ALA A 24 7.22 -6.41 -2.75
C ALA A 24 7.32 -4.88 -2.95
N LEU A 25 6.37 -4.11 -2.39
CA LEU A 25 6.40 -2.65 -2.43
C LEU A 25 7.64 -2.09 -1.72
N GLU A 26 8.04 -2.65 -0.58
CA GLU A 26 9.25 -2.23 0.12
C GLU A 26 10.53 -2.54 -0.67
N GLN A 27 10.58 -3.69 -1.34
CA GLN A 27 11.72 -4.05 -2.19
C GLN A 27 11.88 -3.08 -3.37
N ILE A 28 10.77 -2.72 -4.02
CA ILE A 28 10.77 -1.72 -5.09
C ILE A 28 11.22 -0.37 -4.55
N ARG A 29 10.69 0.06 -3.40
CA ARG A 29 11.06 1.33 -2.76
C ARG A 29 12.56 1.43 -2.52
N ARG A 30 13.18 0.40 -1.91
CA ARG A 30 14.63 0.37 -1.63
C ARG A 30 15.47 0.46 -2.90
N ARG A 31 15.02 -0.19 -3.98
CA ARG A 31 15.69 -0.10 -5.28
C ARG A 31 15.61 1.32 -5.84
N LEU A 32 14.44 1.95 -5.79
CA LEU A 32 14.27 3.33 -6.25
C LEU A 32 15.07 4.33 -5.39
N GLU A 33 15.13 4.13 -4.07
CA GLU A 33 15.98 4.92 -3.16
C GLU A 33 17.46 4.83 -3.56
N SER A 34 17.95 3.62 -3.90
CA SER A 34 19.33 3.44 -4.37
C SER A 34 19.59 4.09 -5.73
N GLU A 35 18.63 4.06 -6.65
CA GLU A 35 18.77 4.74 -7.94
C GLU A 35 18.71 6.26 -7.79
N LEU A 36 17.90 6.77 -6.85
CA LEU A 36 17.86 8.18 -6.52
C LEU A 36 19.18 8.67 -5.93
N ASP A 37 19.78 7.91 -5.01
CA ASP A 37 21.07 8.24 -4.39
C ASP A 37 22.19 8.35 -5.45
N LYS A 38 22.19 7.44 -6.44
CA LYS A 38 23.11 7.50 -7.59
C LYS A 38 22.82 8.69 -8.52
N ALA A 39 21.55 9.03 -8.72
CA ALA A 39 21.14 10.16 -9.55
C ALA A 39 21.47 11.51 -8.91
N ASP A 40 21.34 11.64 -7.59
CA ASP A 40 21.72 12.84 -6.84
C ASP A 40 23.26 13.02 -6.80
N ALA A 41 24.03 11.93 -6.88
CA ALA A 41 25.51 11.98 -6.99
C ALA A 41 26.02 12.37 -8.40
N GLY A 42 25.18 12.32 -9.44
CA GLY A 42 25.55 12.57 -10.84
C GLY A 42 24.75 13.72 -11.46
N CYS A 43 25.37 14.91 -11.54
CA CYS A 43 24.78 16.13 -12.08
C CYS A 43 24.07 15.92 -13.45
N GLY A 44 22.77 16.22 -13.54
CA GLY A 44 22.02 16.32 -14.79
C GLY A 44 20.54 15.88 -14.75
N TYR A 45 20.13 15.08 -13.76
CA TYR A 45 18.85 14.38 -13.78
C TYR A 45 17.84 14.87 -12.73
N ALA A 46 17.82 16.17 -12.41
CA ALA A 46 16.94 16.73 -11.37
C ALA A 46 15.44 16.38 -11.57
N ALA A 47 14.96 16.37 -12.82
CA ALA A 47 13.60 15.98 -13.15
C ALA A 47 13.33 14.47 -12.89
N MET A 48 14.32 13.61 -13.18
CA MET A 48 14.22 12.18 -12.91
C MET A 48 14.27 11.89 -11.41
N ALA A 49 15.12 12.61 -10.67
CA ALA A 49 15.20 12.53 -9.21
C ALA A 49 13.87 12.94 -8.55
N ALA A 50 13.22 14.00 -9.04
CA ALA A 50 11.89 14.39 -8.59
C ALA A 50 10.86 13.28 -8.86
N GLN A 51 10.83 12.73 -10.07
CA GLN A 51 9.91 11.66 -10.44
C GLN A 51 10.14 10.37 -9.63
N LEU A 52 11.40 10.05 -9.31
CA LEU A 52 11.78 8.95 -8.42
C LEU A 52 11.22 9.17 -7.00
N ARG A 53 11.36 10.37 -6.44
CA ARG A 53 10.81 10.72 -5.13
C ARG A 53 9.28 10.63 -5.10
N ASP A 54 8.60 11.13 -6.14
CA ASP A 54 7.14 11.05 -6.25
C ASP A 54 6.67 9.59 -6.30
N THR A 55 7.38 8.74 -7.04
CA THR A 55 7.09 7.31 -7.13
C THR A 55 7.31 6.61 -5.77
N ILE A 56 8.38 6.94 -5.06
CA ILE A 56 8.65 6.43 -3.70
C ILE A 56 7.52 6.83 -2.74
N ASN A 57 7.06 8.08 -2.79
CA ASN A 57 5.97 8.56 -1.96
C ASN A 57 4.65 7.85 -2.26
N ALA A 58 4.34 7.64 -3.55
CA ALA A 58 3.15 6.90 -3.96
C ALA A 58 3.17 5.44 -3.47
N ILE A 59 4.34 4.80 -3.49
CA ILE A 59 4.51 3.43 -2.94
C ILE A 59 4.28 3.42 -1.43
N ALA A 60 4.80 4.42 -0.70
CA ALA A 60 4.59 4.52 0.73
C ALA A 60 3.11 4.75 1.10
N ASP A 61 2.41 5.60 0.34
CA ASP A 61 0.97 5.84 0.48
C ASP A 61 0.15 4.57 0.20
N ALA A 62 0.45 3.85 -0.88
CA ALA A 62 -0.20 2.58 -1.20
C ALA A 62 -0.01 1.52 -0.09
N ARG A 63 1.20 1.44 0.48
CA ARG A 63 1.48 0.56 1.61
C ARG A 63 0.68 0.97 2.85
N ASN A 64 0.59 2.26 3.15
CA ASN A 64 -0.17 2.75 4.30
C ASN A 64 -1.67 2.45 4.17
N ARG A 65 -2.26 2.58 2.98
CA ARG A 65 -3.67 2.19 2.74
C ARG A 65 -3.93 0.70 2.95
N ILE A 66 -2.97 -0.16 2.56
CA ILE A 66 -3.07 -1.60 2.81
C ILE A 66 -3.05 -1.86 4.33
N TYR A 67 -2.16 -1.19 5.07
CA TYR A 67 -2.16 -1.28 6.53
C TYR A 67 -3.48 -0.80 7.14
N GLU A 68 -3.99 0.36 6.74
CA GLU A 68 -5.28 0.88 7.20
C GLU A 68 -6.44 -0.07 6.91
N THR A 69 -6.44 -0.72 5.74
CA THR A 69 -7.43 -1.75 5.38
C THR A 69 -7.31 -2.97 6.29
N LEU A 70 -6.08 -3.42 6.59
CA LEU A 70 -5.85 -4.56 7.49
C LEU A 70 -6.18 -4.23 8.97
N LEU A 71 -6.06 -2.97 9.37
CA LEU A 71 -6.38 -2.48 10.73
C LEU A 71 -7.87 -2.14 10.90
N GLY A 72 -8.54 -1.68 9.83
CA GLY A 72 -9.95 -1.28 9.84
C GLY A 72 -10.95 -2.44 9.84
N ASP A 73 -10.50 -3.68 9.65
CA ASP A 73 -11.30 -4.91 9.77
C ASP A 73 -11.40 -5.42 11.21
N GLU A 74 -10.90 -4.67 12.20
CA GLU A 74 -11.12 -4.96 13.62
C GLU A 74 -12.59 -4.62 13.95
N PRO A 75 -13.47 -5.60 14.28
CA PRO A 75 -14.84 -5.31 14.62
C PRO A 75 -14.85 -4.40 15.85
N GLU A 76 -15.48 -3.23 15.75
CA GLU A 76 -15.72 -2.37 16.92
C GLU A 76 -16.26 -3.26 18.04
N PRO A 77 -15.58 -3.32 19.21
CA PRO A 77 -16.13 -4.06 20.33
C PRO A 77 -17.52 -3.46 20.62
N PRO A 78 -18.56 -4.30 20.81
CA PRO A 78 -19.91 -3.79 20.99
C PRO A 78 -19.91 -2.79 22.15
N ASP A 79 -20.35 -1.56 21.85
CA ASP A 79 -20.50 -0.48 22.81
C ASP A 79 -21.38 -0.96 23.98
N PRO A 80 -20.88 -1.03 25.22
CA PRO A 80 -21.72 -1.28 26.38
C PRO A 80 -22.38 0.06 26.80
N GLY A 81 -23.39 0.50 26.03
CA GLY A 81 -24.13 1.74 26.27
C GLY A 81 -25.62 1.63 26.00
#